data_AF-A0A9D5S2Y0-F1
#
_entry.id   AF-A0A9D5S2Y0-F1
#
_cell.length_a   1.000
_cell.length_b   1.000
_cell.length_c   1.000
_cell.angle_alpha   90.00
_cell.angle_beta   90.00
_cell.angle_gamma   90.00
#
_symmetry.space_group_name_H-M   'P 1'
#
loop_
_entity.id
_entity.type
_entity.pdbx_description
1 polymer ?
#
loop_
_entity_poly.entity_id
_entity_poly.type
_entity_poly.pdbx_seq_one_letter_code
_entity_poly.pdbx_strand_id
1 'polypeptide(L)'
;MDIKYIYDYLNELSRCVWYNNAIENGIRYNDIDISQGSEYYHKMLSVMHENVEQMLLELSADGQHQMLQALYGKITDIYEQPYDVLTIEDVEALKRDAIGNTSASVKAEIELGYFVVQMHGIQRYYQHTLLTFLGNLLGVQKQAVTDKTDTEVEDVEPTQTSQIDEPHTAPQSKDERIIKGVKGLGKYLGCGTTKAQEILNSGLLKPNAVAYRNGKGWRINAEKLDKLLSDNPDIFRGVLKKDFDL
;
A
#
# COMPACT_ATOMS: atom_id res chain seq x y z
N MET A 1 -1.07 -27.59 20.54
CA MET A 1 -1.29 -26.19 20.17
C MET A 1 0.00 -25.60 19.63
N ASP A 2 0.01 -25.13 18.38
CA ASP A 2 1.19 -24.50 17.75
C ASP A 2 0.99 -22.98 17.68
N ILE A 3 1.58 -22.26 18.63
CA ILE A 3 1.47 -20.80 18.74
C ILE A 3 1.94 -20.06 17.47
N LYS A 4 2.73 -20.74 16.61
CA LYS A 4 3.13 -20.21 15.31
C LYS A 4 1.93 -19.78 14.46
N TYR A 5 0.81 -20.51 14.50
CA TYR A 5 -0.39 -20.15 13.73
C TYR A 5 -0.99 -18.80 14.14
N ILE A 6 -1.00 -18.50 15.44
CA ILE A 6 -1.44 -17.21 15.96
C ILE A 6 -0.51 -16.10 15.47
N TYR A 7 0.80 -16.35 15.49
CA TYR A 7 1.77 -15.37 15.00
C TYR A 7 1.71 -15.15 13.49
N ASP A 8 1.52 -16.21 12.70
CA ASP A 8 1.35 -16.11 11.25
C ASP A 8 0.10 -15.29 10.92
N TYR A 9 -1.00 -15.48 11.66
CA TYR A 9 -2.21 -14.68 11.51
C TYR A 9 -2.00 -13.21 11.88
N LEU A 10 -1.36 -12.93 13.01
CA LEU A 10 -1.02 -11.55 13.40
C LEU A 10 -0.10 -10.87 12.39
N ASN A 11 0.84 -11.62 11.80
CA ASN A 11 1.70 -11.10 10.75
C ASN A 11 0.89 -10.74 9.49
N GLU A 12 -0.05 -11.59 9.07
CA GLU A 12 -0.94 -11.28 7.95
C GLU A 12 -1.81 -10.05 8.26
N LEU A 13 -2.36 -9.96 9.47
CA LEU A 13 -3.11 -8.78 9.93
C LEU A 13 -2.26 -7.51 10.08
N SER A 14 -0.94 -7.59 10.07
CA SER A 14 -0.05 -6.43 10.07
C SER A 14 0.40 -5.98 8.67
N ARG A 15 -0.03 -6.70 7.62
CA ARG A 15 0.45 -6.48 6.27
C ARG A 15 -0.16 -5.23 5.65
N CYS A 16 0.64 -4.20 5.41
CA CYS A 16 0.15 -2.94 4.81
C CYS A 16 0.84 -2.59 3.50
N VAL A 17 1.11 -3.60 2.69
CA VAL A 17 1.82 -3.47 1.40
C VAL A 17 0.90 -3.71 0.20
N TRP A 18 -0.43 -3.64 0.37
CA TRP A 18 -1.41 -3.98 -0.68
C TRP A 18 -1.18 -3.23 -1.99
N TYR A 19 -0.89 -1.93 -1.93
CA TYR A 19 -0.64 -1.12 -3.12
C TYR A 19 0.59 -1.60 -3.90
N ASN A 20 1.73 -1.77 -3.22
CA ASN A 20 2.95 -2.26 -3.85
C ASN A 20 2.79 -3.68 -4.39
N ASN A 21 2.13 -4.54 -3.63
CA ASN A 21 1.92 -5.94 -3.97
C ASN A 21 1.02 -6.09 -5.20
N ALA A 22 -0.03 -5.26 -5.30
CA ALA A 22 -0.88 -5.21 -6.48
C ALA A 22 -0.12 -4.69 -7.71
N ILE A 23 0.73 -3.66 -7.57
CA ILE A 23 1.57 -3.19 -8.69
C ILE A 23 2.51 -4.29 -9.17
N GLU A 24 3.19 -4.98 -8.26
CA GLU A 24 4.13 -6.05 -8.59
C GLU A 24 3.46 -7.23 -9.30
N ASN A 25 2.23 -7.56 -8.91
CA ASN A 25 1.50 -8.71 -9.45
C ASN A 25 0.50 -8.35 -10.57
N GLY A 26 0.48 -7.11 -11.05
CA GLY A 26 -0.44 -6.70 -12.12
C GLY A 26 -1.91 -6.72 -11.69
N ILE A 27 -2.17 -6.17 -10.51
CA ILE A 27 -3.44 -6.18 -9.78
C ILE A 27 -3.94 -7.60 -9.54
N ARG A 28 -3.11 -8.39 -8.85
CA ARG A 28 -3.44 -9.76 -8.47
C ARG A 28 -3.01 -10.03 -7.03
N TYR A 29 -3.66 -11.00 -6.40
CA TYR A 29 -3.25 -11.55 -5.11
C TYR A 29 -3.03 -13.06 -5.26
N ASN A 30 -1.81 -13.55 -5.00
CA ASN A 30 -1.43 -14.95 -5.21
C ASN A 30 -1.85 -15.48 -6.60
N ASP A 31 -1.53 -14.73 -7.66
CA ASP A 31 -1.89 -15.02 -9.06
C ASP A 31 -3.40 -14.96 -9.40
N ILE A 32 -4.26 -14.59 -8.45
CA ILE A 32 -5.72 -14.44 -8.64
C ILE A 32 -6.05 -12.98 -8.99
N ASP A 33 -6.93 -12.79 -9.97
CA ASP A 33 -7.44 -11.48 -10.40
C ASP A 33 -8.13 -10.70 -9.26
N ILE A 34 -8.05 -9.37 -9.31
CA ILE A 34 -8.62 -8.41 -8.34
C ILE A 34 -10.03 -8.77 -7.86
N SER A 35 -10.89 -9.10 -8.82
CA SER A 35 -12.31 -9.39 -8.58
C SER A 35 -12.53 -10.61 -7.68
N GLN A 36 -11.61 -11.57 -7.75
CA GLN A 36 -11.61 -12.81 -6.97
C GLN A 36 -10.61 -12.78 -5.80
N GLY A 37 -9.63 -11.87 -5.86
CA GLY A 37 -8.54 -11.76 -4.90
C GLY A 37 -9.01 -11.29 -3.53
N SER A 38 -9.99 -10.38 -3.47
CA SER A 38 -10.59 -9.92 -2.22
C SER A 38 -11.45 -11.00 -1.56
N GLU A 39 -12.27 -11.73 -2.33
CA GLU A 39 -13.04 -12.88 -1.85
C GLU A 39 -12.12 -13.99 -1.33
N TYR A 40 -11.07 -14.32 -2.08
CA TYR A 40 -10.07 -15.29 -1.67
C TYR A 40 -9.39 -14.88 -0.36
N TYR A 41 -8.98 -13.62 -0.27
CA TYR A 41 -8.33 -13.09 0.93
C TYR A 41 -9.26 -13.10 2.15
N HIS A 42 -10.52 -12.71 1.97
CA HIS A 42 -11.53 -12.80 3.02
C HIS A 42 -11.72 -14.24 3.49
N LYS A 43 -11.89 -15.19 2.57
CA LYS A 43 -12.03 -16.62 2.90
C LYS A 43 -10.81 -17.18 3.62
N MET A 44 -9.61 -16.81 3.18
CA MET A 44 -8.35 -17.19 3.81
C MET A 44 -8.31 -16.67 5.26
N LEU A 45 -8.58 -15.37 5.47
CA LEU A 45 -8.57 -14.79 6.80
C LEU A 45 -9.67 -15.35 7.70
N SER A 46 -10.85 -15.68 7.18
CA SER A 46 -11.93 -16.34 7.94
C SER A 46 -11.45 -17.66 8.53
N VAL A 47 -10.84 -18.51 7.69
CA VAL A 47 -10.31 -19.81 8.14
C VAL A 47 -9.18 -19.62 9.16
N MET A 48 -8.29 -18.65 8.94
CA MET A 48 -7.23 -18.36 9.92
C MET A 48 -7.81 -17.84 11.23
N HIS A 49 -8.83 -17.00 11.18
CA HIS A 49 -9.49 -16.40 12.33
C HIS A 49 -10.14 -17.47 13.21
N GLU A 50 -10.98 -18.33 12.63
CA GLU A 50 -11.65 -19.43 13.34
C GLU A 50 -10.65 -20.35 14.06
N ASN A 51 -9.56 -20.70 13.36
CA ASN A 51 -8.49 -21.51 13.95
C ASN A 51 -7.81 -20.78 15.12
N VAL A 52 -7.53 -19.48 14.98
CA VAL A 52 -6.90 -18.68 16.04
C VAL A 52 -7.83 -18.51 17.24
N GLU A 53 -9.13 -18.23 17.04
CA GLU A 53 -10.09 -18.14 18.15
C GLU A 53 -10.14 -19.42 18.97
N GLN A 54 -10.16 -20.58 18.31
CA GLN A 54 -10.13 -21.88 18.99
C GLN A 54 -8.87 -22.05 19.83
N MET A 55 -7.70 -21.68 19.29
CA MET A 55 -6.42 -21.76 20.03
C MET A 55 -6.35 -20.76 21.20
N LEU A 56 -6.98 -19.60 21.06
CA LEU A 56 -7.07 -18.61 22.13
C LEU A 56 -7.99 -19.08 23.26
N LEU A 57 -9.07 -19.81 22.93
CA LEU A 57 -9.92 -20.46 23.93
C LEU A 57 -9.17 -21.55 24.69
N GLU A 58 -8.36 -22.36 24.00
CA GLU A 58 -7.48 -23.37 24.62
C GLU A 58 -6.49 -22.69 25.58
N LEU A 59 -5.80 -21.62 25.16
CA LEU A 59 -4.92 -20.84 26.02
C LEU A 59 -5.63 -20.31 27.27
N SER A 60 -6.86 -19.83 27.11
CA SER A 60 -7.69 -19.34 28.21
C SER A 60 -8.03 -20.45 29.20
N ALA A 61 -8.49 -21.59 28.70
CA ALA A 61 -8.81 -22.77 29.50
C ALA A 61 -7.58 -23.32 30.26
N ASP A 62 -6.40 -23.26 29.65
CA ASP A 62 -5.12 -23.65 30.23
C ASP A 62 -4.56 -22.60 31.22
N GLY A 63 -5.28 -21.49 31.45
CA GLY A 63 -4.90 -20.44 32.39
C GLY A 63 -3.74 -19.57 31.93
N GLN A 64 -3.40 -19.55 30.64
CA GLN A 64 -2.26 -18.83 30.04
C GLN A 64 -2.51 -17.31 29.90
N HIS A 65 -2.96 -16.66 30.97
CA HIS A 65 -3.37 -15.25 30.96
C HIS A 65 -2.27 -14.29 30.50
N GLN A 66 -1.00 -14.53 30.87
CA GLN A 66 0.12 -13.69 30.43
C GLN A 66 0.33 -13.74 28.91
N MET A 67 0.14 -14.92 28.31
CA MET A 67 0.23 -15.08 26.85
C MET A 67 -0.91 -14.33 26.16
N LEU A 68 -2.13 -14.47 26.66
CA LEU A 68 -3.30 -13.76 26.13
C LEU A 68 -3.13 -12.24 26.21
N GLN A 69 -2.59 -11.72 27.32
CA GLN A 69 -2.27 -10.30 27.47
C GLN A 69 -1.20 -9.83 26.48
N ALA A 70 -0.15 -10.62 26.26
CA ALA A 70 0.88 -10.30 25.27
C ALA A 70 0.32 -10.27 23.85
N LEU A 71 -0.57 -11.21 23.51
CA LEU A 71 -1.26 -11.25 22.22
C LEU A 71 -2.22 -10.07 22.06
N TYR A 72 -2.97 -9.71 23.10
CA TYR A 72 -3.85 -8.54 23.13
C TYR A 72 -3.07 -7.23 22.90
N GLY A 73 -1.92 -7.07 23.57
CA GLY A 73 -1.04 -5.93 23.34
C GLY A 73 -0.56 -5.87 21.89
N LYS A 74 -0.12 -7.00 21.33
CA LYS A 74 0.37 -7.06 19.96
C LYS A 74 -0.70 -6.71 18.92
N ILE A 75 -1.94 -7.21 19.06
CA ILE A 75 -3.01 -6.84 18.14
C ILE A 75 -3.45 -5.38 18.33
N THR A 76 -3.39 -4.84 19.56
CA THR A 76 -3.63 -3.42 19.83
C THR A 76 -2.61 -2.56 19.09
N ASP A 77 -1.32 -2.89 19.20
CA ASP A 77 -0.24 -2.19 18.48
C ASP A 77 -0.46 -2.22 16.96
N ILE A 78 -0.89 -3.37 16.41
CA ILE A 78 -1.20 -3.50 14.97
C ILE A 78 -2.42 -2.66 14.59
N TYR A 79 -3.44 -2.60 15.44
CA TYR A 79 -4.67 -1.85 15.17
C TYR A 79 -4.45 -0.34 15.25
N GLU A 80 -3.62 0.13 16.17
CA GLU A 80 -3.34 1.56 16.38
C GLU A 80 -2.30 2.12 15.41
N GLN A 81 -1.62 1.27 14.63
CA GLN A 81 -0.66 1.75 13.63
C GLN A 81 -1.31 2.72 12.65
N PRO A 82 -0.73 3.93 12.48
CA PRO A 82 -1.20 4.88 11.50
C PRO A 82 -0.83 4.36 10.11
N TYR A 83 -1.81 3.84 9.40
CA TYR A 83 -1.62 3.43 8.02
C TYR A 83 -1.89 4.62 7.10
N ASP A 84 -0.88 4.98 6.31
CA ASP A 84 -1.03 5.88 5.17
C ASP A 84 -1.69 5.07 4.04
N VAL A 85 -2.98 4.82 4.21
CA VAL A 85 -3.78 3.97 3.31
C VAL A 85 -4.72 4.87 2.54
N LEU A 86 -4.73 4.65 1.24
CA LEU A 86 -5.68 5.23 0.31
C LEU A 86 -7.10 5.03 0.84
N THR A 87 -7.87 6.10 0.98
CA THR A 87 -9.25 6.00 1.44
C THR A 87 -10.22 5.86 0.26
N ILE A 88 -11.47 5.51 0.56
CA ILE A 88 -12.50 5.47 -0.49
C ILE A 88 -12.74 6.87 -1.08
N GLU A 89 -12.60 7.92 -0.27
CA GLU A 89 -12.71 9.31 -0.70
C GLU A 89 -11.61 9.69 -1.70
N ASP A 90 -10.39 9.21 -1.49
CA ASP A 90 -9.27 9.41 -2.42
C ASP A 90 -9.55 8.77 -3.79
N VAL A 91 -10.08 7.55 -3.78
CA VAL A 91 -10.45 6.82 -5.01
C VAL A 91 -11.60 7.50 -5.74
N GLU A 92 -12.64 7.93 -5.00
CA GLU A 92 -13.77 8.68 -5.58
C GLU A 92 -13.34 10.06 -6.10
N ALA A 93 -12.36 10.71 -5.46
CA ALA A 93 -11.77 11.95 -5.97
C ALA A 93 -11.07 11.72 -7.31
N LEU A 94 -10.22 10.68 -7.42
CA LEU A 94 -9.58 10.29 -8.69
C LEU A 94 -10.61 9.99 -9.79
N LYS A 95 -11.69 9.30 -9.45
CA LYS A 95 -12.78 8.99 -10.38
C LYS A 95 -13.52 10.24 -10.86
N ARG A 96 -13.76 11.21 -9.97
CA ARG A 96 -14.38 12.50 -10.35
C ARG A 96 -13.46 13.31 -11.27
N ASP A 97 -12.17 13.34 -10.98
CA ASP A 97 -11.18 14.07 -11.79
C ASP A 97 -10.96 13.43 -13.16
N ALA A 98 -11.24 12.12 -13.29
CA ALA A 98 -11.18 11.36 -14.54
C ALA A 98 -12.40 11.57 -15.47
N ILE A 99 -13.44 12.30 -15.04
CA ILE A 99 -14.65 12.53 -15.84
C ILE A 99 -14.28 13.34 -17.09
N GLY A 100 -14.40 12.71 -18.27
CA GLY A 100 -14.09 13.31 -19.57
C GLY A 100 -12.72 12.93 -20.15
N ASN A 101 -11.85 12.24 -19.40
CA ASN A 101 -10.57 11.75 -19.90
C ASN A 101 -10.19 10.39 -19.28
N THR A 102 -10.94 9.35 -19.64
CA THR A 102 -10.82 8.00 -19.09
C THR A 102 -9.86 7.14 -19.92
N SER A 103 -8.58 7.49 -19.89
CA SER A 103 -7.54 6.62 -20.43
C SER A 103 -7.54 5.26 -19.71
N ALA A 104 -7.06 4.21 -20.38
CA ALA A 104 -6.98 2.88 -19.78
C ALA A 104 -6.11 2.86 -18.51
N SER A 105 -5.08 3.70 -18.44
CA SER A 105 -4.22 3.82 -17.26
C SER A 105 -4.95 4.41 -16.05
N VAL A 106 -5.80 5.42 -16.27
CA VAL A 106 -6.58 6.04 -15.18
C VAL A 106 -7.64 5.06 -14.65
N LYS A 107 -8.25 4.25 -15.52
CA LYS A 107 -9.17 3.18 -15.08
C LYS A 107 -8.45 2.14 -14.21
N ALA A 108 -7.28 1.68 -14.65
CA ALA A 108 -6.49 0.72 -13.89
C ALA A 108 -6.02 1.27 -12.53
N GLU A 109 -5.73 2.57 -12.44
CA GLU A 109 -5.37 3.22 -11.18
C GLU A 109 -6.55 3.31 -10.21
N ILE A 110 -7.75 3.62 -10.72
CA ILE A 110 -8.99 3.61 -9.93
C ILE A 110 -9.30 2.18 -9.43
N GLU A 111 -9.19 1.17 -10.28
CA GLU A 111 -9.40 -0.24 -9.92
C GLU A 111 -8.40 -0.71 -8.86
N LEU A 112 -7.12 -0.37 -9.02
CA LEU A 112 -6.08 -0.60 -8.02
C LEU A 112 -6.43 0.09 -6.69
N GLY A 113 -6.94 1.32 -6.75
CA GLY A 113 -7.36 2.06 -5.57
C GLY A 113 -8.47 1.34 -4.79
N TYR A 114 -9.56 0.96 -5.47
CA TYR A 114 -10.65 0.20 -4.85
C TYR A 114 -10.16 -1.12 -4.26
N PHE A 115 -9.25 -1.83 -4.94
CA PHE A 115 -8.66 -3.06 -4.42
C PHE A 115 -7.94 -2.83 -3.10
N VAL A 116 -7.07 -1.82 -3.03
CA VAL A 116 -6.29 -1.53 -1.82
C VAL A 116 -7.21 -1.16 -0.66
N VAL A 117 -8.23 -0.33 -0.91
CA VAL A 117 -9.26 0.02 0.07
C VAL A 117 -9.96 -1.24 0.58
N GLN A 118 -10.40 -2.12 -0.32
CA GLN A 118 -11.13 -3.35 0.04
C GLN A 118 -10.27 -4.30 0.86
N MET A 119 -9.02 -4.55 0.46
CA MET A 119 -8.10 -5.43 1.19
C MET A 119 -7.80 -4.90 2.58
N HIS A 120 -7.59 -3.60 2.70
CA HIS A 120 -7.40 -2.96 4.00
C HIS A 120 -8.67 -3.02 4.86
N GLY A 121 -9.85 -2.82 4.26
CA GLY A 121 -11.13 -2.96 4.95
C GLY A 121 -11.34 -4.36 5.54
N ILE A 122 -11.08 -5.41 4.74
CA ILE A 122 -11.13 -6.81 5.20
C ILE A 122 -10.15 -7.02 6.36
N GLN A 123 -8.91 -6.55 6.24
CA GLN A 123 -7.91 -6.68 7.30
C GLN A 123 -8.32 -5.93 8.58
N ARG A 124 -8.85 -4.70 8.45
CA ARG A 124 -9.35 -3.91 9.58
C ARG A 124 -10.49 -4.60 10.31
N TYR A 125 -11.42 -5.20 9.57
CA TYR A 125 -12.50 -6.01 10.13
C TYR A 125 -11.93 -7.12 11.02
N TYR A 126 -11.03 -7.94 10.51
CA TYR A 126 -10.45 -9.05 11.28
C TYR A 126 -9.56 -8.60 12.44
N GLN A 127 -8.83 -7.48 12.31
CA GLN A 127 -8.12 -6.89 13.44
C GLN A 127 -9.08 -6.50 14.57
N HIS A 128 -10.21 -5.84 14.23
CA HIS A 128 -11.21 -5.44 15.19
C HIS A 128 -11.87 -6.65 15.86
N THR A 129 -12.30 -7.64 15.08
CA THR A 129 -12.93 -8.86 15.61
C THR A 129 -12.00 -9.60 16.57
N LEU A 130 -10.72 -9.77 16.20
CA LEU A 130 -9.73 -10.43 17.07
C LEU A 130 -9.47 -9.63 18.36
N LEU A 131 -9.36 -8.30 18.25
CA LEU A 131 -9.14 -7.42 19.39
C LEU A 131 -10.32 -7.47 20.36
N THR A 132 -11.55 -7.45 19.85
CA THR A 132 -12.78 -7.57 20.64
C THR A 132 -12.86 -8.95 21.29
N PHE A 133 -12.58 -10.02 20.55
CA PHE A 133 -12.57 -11.38 21.07
C PHE A 133 -11.58 -11.56 22.22
N LEU A 134 -10.31 -11.17 22.03
CA LEU A 134 -9.29 -11.22 23.08
C LEU A 134 -9.63 -10.32 24.27
N GLY A 135 -10.20 -9.13 24.02
CA GLY A 135 -10.67 -8.23 25.07
C GLY A 135 -11.74 -8.88 25.95
N ASN A 136 -12.70 -9.57 25.33
CA ASN A 136 -13.74 -10.31 26.04
C ASN A 136 -13.16 -11.47 26.87
N LEU A 137 -12.21 -12.23 26.31
CA LEU A 137 -11.53 -13.31 27.04
C LEU A 137 -10.77 -12.81 28.28
N LEU A 138 -10.15 -11.65 28.18
CA LEU A 138 -9.38 -11.05 29.26
C LEU A 138 -10.24 -10.25 30.26
N GLY A 139 -11.55 -10.12 30.02
CA GLY A 139 -12.43 -9.28 30.83
C GLY A 139 -12.10 -7.77 30.72
N VAL A 140 -11.43 -7.37 29.64
CA VAL A 140 -11.11 -5.97 29.35
C VAL A 140 -12.39 -5.31 28.84
N GLN A 141 -13.17 -4.71 29.75
CA GLN A 141 -14.24 -3.80 29.36
C GLN A 141 -13.61 -2.58 28.68
N LYS A 142 -13.74 -2.46 27.36
CA LYS A 142 -13.48 -1.18 26.71
C LYS A 142 -14.55 -0.18 27.16
N GLN A 143 -14.16 0.83 27.93
CA GLN A 143 -14.75 2.16 27.75
C GLN A 143 -14.66 2.46 26.26
N ALA A 144 -15.80 2.80 25.67
CA ALA A 144 -15.93 3.14 24.26
C ALA A 144 -14.76 4.05 23.86
N VAL A 145 -13.92 3.56 22.95
CA VAL A 145 -13.05 4.42 22.15
C VAL A 145 -13.96 5.09 21.12
N THR A 146 -14.79 6.00 21.61
CA THR A 146 -15.38 7.06 20.81
C THR A 146 -14.36 8.19 20.81
N ASP A 147 -13.64 8.34 19.71
CA ASP A 147 -13.44 9.69 19.17
C ASP A 147 -13.15 9.63 17.66
N LYS A 148 -14.16 10.08 16.90
CA LYS A 148 -14.10 10.80 15.62
C LYS A 148 -13.46 10.11 14.41
N THR A 149 -14.27 9.26 13.80
CA THR A 149 -14.66 9.45 12.39
C THR A 149 -16.13 9.07 12.30
N ASP A 150 -16.99 10.06 12.10
CA ASP A 150 -18.35 9.83 11.61
C ASP A 150 -18.24 9.20 10.22
N THR A 151 -18.22 7.89 10.19
CA THR A 151 -18.68 7.12 9.04
C THR A 151 -19.42 5.95 9.66
N GLU A 152 -20.75 6.04 9.63
CA GLU A 152 -21.61 4.88 9.85
C GLU A 152 -21.07 3.76 8.97
N VAL A 153 -20.41 2.80 9.60
CA VAL A 153 -20.23 1.49 9.00
C VAL A 153 -21.61 0.85 9.11
N GLU A 154 -22.45 1.08 8.10
CA GLU A 154 -23.52 0.12 7.83
C GLU A 154 -22.84 -1.25 7.72
N ASP A 155 -23.39 -2.24 8.42
CA ASP A 155 -23.10 -3.66 8.22
C ASP A 155 -23.34 -4.01 6.75
N VAL A 156 -22.34 -3.78 5.91
CA VAL A 156 -22.36 -4.27 4.53
C VAL A 156 -21.70 -5.63 4.54
N GLU A 157 -22.53 -6.67 4.70
CA GLU A 157 -22.17 -8.00 4.20
C GLU A 157 -21.68 -7.86 2.74
N PRO A 158 -20.55 -8.49 2.38
CA PRO A 158 -19.94 -8.29 1.06
C PRO A 158 -20.92 -8.69 -0.04
N THR A 159 -21.30 -7.71 -0.86
CA THR A 159 -22.22 -7.92 -1.98
C THR A 159 -21.50 -8.66 -3.11
N GLN A 160 -22.00 -9.85 -3.46
CA GLN A 160 -21.65 -10.57 -4.68
C GLN A 160 -21.95 -9.70 -5.89
N THR A 161 -20.95 -9.40 -6.72
CA THR A 161 -21.15 -8.72 -8.01
C THR A 161 -21.07 -9.74 -9.14
N SER A 162 -22.23 -10.03 -9.72
CA SER A 162 -22.38 -10.79 -10.95
C SER A 162 -21.81 -10.02 -12.15
N GLN A 163 -20.99 -10.72 -12.92
CA GLN A 163 -20.75 -10.67 -14.37
C GLN A 163 -20.97 -9.33 -15.12
N ILE A 164 -19.91 -8.83 -15.75
CA ILE A 164 -20.02 -7.94 -16.92
C ILE A 164 -19.08 -8.45 -18.02
N ASP A 165 -19.68 -8.71 -19.19
CA ASP A 165 -19.08 -9.19 -20.44
C ASP A 165 -18.03 -8.23 -21.04
N GLU A 166 -16.95 -8.79 -21.58
CA GLU A 166 -16.07 -8.22 -22.61
C GLU A 166 -16.74 -8.24 -24.02
N PRO A 167 -16.16 -7.71 -25.13
CA PRO A 167 -14.85 -7.05 -25.33
C PRO A 167 -14.92 -5.74 -26.17
N HIS A 168 -13.80 -5.01 -26.37
CA HIS A 168 -13.36 -4.48 -27.68
C HIS A 168 -11.99 -3.77 -27.65
N THR A 169 -11.28 -3.88 -28.79
CA THR A 169 -9.84 -3.69 -29.05
C THR A 169 -9.36 -2.24 -29.27
N ALA A 170 -8.15 -1.94 -28.74
CA ALA A 170 -7.08 -0.91 -28.98
C ALA A 170 -7.22 0.25 -30.02
N PRO A 171 -6.49 1.41 -29.86
CA PRO A 171 -5.04 1.48 -30.15
C PRO A 171 -4.16 2.37 -29.21
N GLN A 172 -2.84 2.19 -29.32
CA GLN A 172 -1.71 2.64 -28.46
C GLN A 172 -1.25 4.11 -28.64
N SER A 173 -0.67 4.76 -27.61
CA SER A 173 0.37 5.82 -27.78
C SER A 173 1.23 6.19 -26.55
N LYS A 174 2.57 6.14 -26.76
CA LYS A 174 3.75 6.82 -26.11
C LYS A 174 4.03 6.64 -24.60
N ASP A 175 5.01 5.77 -24.31
CA ASP A 175 5.61 5.54 -22.98
C ASP A 175 6.59 6.65 -22.52
N GLU A 176 6.39 7.18 -21.31
CA GLU A 176 7.35 8.04 -20.61
C GLU A 176 8.62 7.26 -20.18
N ARG A 177 9.82 7.78 -20.47
CA ARG A 177 11.10 7.11 -20.11
C ARG A 177 11.52 7.39 -18.67
N ILE A 178 11.62 6.33 -17.85
CA ILE A 178 12.11 6.40 -16.46
C ILE A 178 13.56 5.89 -16.32
N ILE A 179 14.42 6.74 -15.76
CA ILE A 179 15.82 6.43 -15.42
C ILE A 179 15.88 5.79 -14.02
N LYS A 180 16.56 4.65 -13.92
CA LYS A 180 16.63 3.87 -12.67
C LYS A 180 17.96 4.08 -11.94
N GLY A 181 17.88 4.63 -10.74
CA GLY A 181 18.96 4.69 -9.76
C GLY A 181 20.10 5.66 -10.10
N VAL A 182 21.05 5.73 -9.18
CA VAL A 182 22.20 6.65 -9.21
C VAL A 182 23.11 6.38 -10.41
N LYS A 183 23.33 5.10 -10.75
CA LYS A 183 24.10 4.70 -11.95
C LYS A 183 23.41 5.12 -13.24
N GLY A 184 22.08 4.99 -13.30
CA GLY A 184 21.28 5.42 -14.45
C GLY A 184 21.38 6.93 -14.65
N LEU A 185 21.27 7.70 -13.56
CA LEU A 185 21.39 9.16 -13.60
C LEU A 185 22.78 9.61 -14.06
N GLY A 186 23.85 8.99 -13.56
CA GLY A 186 25.22 9.32 -13.97
C GLY A 186 25.46 9.05 -15.45
N LYS A 187 24.95 7.92 -15.97
CA LYS A 187 25.03 7.63 -17.41
C LYS A 187 24.24 8.63 -18.25
N TYR A 188 23.08 9.07 -17.75
CA TYR A 188 22.22 10.02 -18.44
C TYR A 188 22.82 11.43 -18.51
N LEU A 189 23.39 11.91 -17.40
CA LEU A 189 24.03 13.22 -17.29
C LEU A 189 25.51 13.23 -17.72
N GLY A 190 26.05 12.10 -18.18
CA GLY A 190 27.47 11.99 -18.55
C GLY A 190 28.45 12.19 -17.39
N CYS A 191 28.04 11.89 -16.15
CA CYS A 191 28.84 12.13 -14.95
C CYS A 191 29.11 10.85 -14.14
N GLY A 192 30.14 10.88 -13.29
CA GLY A 192 30.49 9.76 -12.41
C GLY A 192 29.42 9.49 -11.35
N THR A 193 29.31 8.25 -10.88
CA THR A 193 28.31 7.81 -9.89
C THR A 193 28.32 8.60 -8.60
N THR A 194 29.50 9.06 -8.14
CA THR A 194 29.64 9.89 -6.95
C THR A 194 28.94 11.24 -7.12
N LYS A 195 29.09 11.87 -8.29
CA LYS A 195 28.44 13.15 -8.61
C LYS A 195 26.93 12.99 -8.79
N ALA A 196 26.49 11.92 -9.43
CA ALA A 196 25.07 11.60 -9.53
C ALA A 196 24.42 11.40 -8.15
N GLN A 197 25.16 10.83 -7.20
CA GLN A 197 24.70 10.70 -5.81
C GLN A 197 24.62 12.06 -5.10
N GLU A 198 25.62 12.93 -5.29
CA GLU A 198 25.63 14.30 -4.76
C GLU A 198 24.43 15.11 -5.28
N ILE A 199 24.13 15.02 -6.59
CA ILE A 199 22.97 15.68 -7.20
C ILE A 199 21.65 15.18 -6.58
N LEU A 200 21.47 13.87 -6.39
CA LEU A 200 20.26 13.33 -5.75
C LEU A 200 20.14 13.76 -4.28
N ASN A 201 21.26 13.85 -3.57
CA ASN A 201 21.30 14.22 -2.16
C ASN A 201 21.14 15.75 -1.96
N SER A 202 21.51 16.56 -2.95
CA SER A 202 21.33 18.03 -2.91
C SER A 202 19.87 18.46 -2.82
N GLY A 203 18.93 17.58 -3.17
CA GLY A 203 17.51 17.86 -3.17
C GLY A 203 17.02 18.63 -4.39
N LEU A 204 17.91 19.06 -5.29
CA LEU A 204 17.57 19.84 -6.49
C LEU A 204 16.62 19.13 -7.47
N LEU A 205 16.60 17.79 -7.44
CA LEU A 205 15.74 16.97 -8.30
C LEU A 205 14.40 16.57 -7.63
N LYS A 206 14.16 16.93 -6.37
CA LYS A 206 12.91 16.61 -5.68
C LYS A 206 11.73 17.52 -6.08
N PRO A 207 11.91 18.83 -6.37
CA PRO A 207 10.85 19.67 -6.88
C PRO A 207 10.26 19.10 -8.17
N ASN A 208 8.94 19.22 -8.35
CA ASN A 208 8.21 18.76 -9.54
C ASN A 208 8.28 17.26 -9.83
N ALA A 209 8.62 16.44 -8.83
CA ALA A 209 8.73 14.98 -8.93
C ALA A 209 9.71 14.50 -10.02
N VAL A 210 10.78 15.27 -10.28
CA VAL A 210 11.80 14.87 -11.26
C VAL A 210 12.53 13.61 -10.78
N ALA A 211 12.91 13.55 -9.50
CA ALA A 211 13.46 12.39 -8.85
C ALA A 211 12.66 12.04 -7.58
N TYR A 212 12.25 10.78 -7.50
CA TYR A 212 11.49 10.25 -6.37
C TYR A 212 12.07 8.91 -5.93
N ARG A 213 11.75 8.53 -4.69
CA ARG A 213 12.15 7.23 -4.14
C ARG A 213 11.06 6.21 -4.40
N ASN A 214 11.47 5.05 -4.89
CA ASN A 214 10.66 3.84 -4.98
C ASN A 214 11.40 2.78 -4.15
N GLY A 215 10.93 2.56 -2.92
CA GLY A 215 11.62 1.79 -1.89
C GLY A 215 13.01 2.35 -1.57
N LYS A 216 14.05 1.51 -1.63
CA LYS A 216 15.46 1.91 -1.43
C LYS A 216 16.10 2.55 -2.68
N GLY A 217 15.41 2.54 -3.82
CA GLY A 217 15.94 2.96 -5.11
C GLY A 217 15.46 4.34 -5.56
N TRP A 218 16.30 5.04 -6.31
CA TRP A 218 15.92 6.29 -6.98
C TRP A 218 15.28 6.01 -8.35
N ARG A 219 14.25 6.79 -8.70
CA ARG A 219 13.65 6.86 -10.04
C ARG A 219 13.67 8.31 -10.48
N ILE A 220 14.08 8.56 -11.72
CA ILE A 220 14.14 9.91 -12.29
C ILE A 220 13.34 9.91 -13.60
N ASN A 221 12.37 10.82 -13.73
CA ASN A 221 11.64 11.02 -14.97
C ASN A 221 12.53 11.79 -15.95
N ALA A 222 12.88 11.18 -17.09
CA ALA A 222 13.83 11.74 -18.05
C ALA A 222 13.31 13.03 -18.69
N GLU A 223 12.04 13.07 -19.07
CA GLU A 223 11.44 14.22 -19.75
C GLU A 223 11.35 15.43 -18.82
N LYS A 224 10.99 15.21 -17.55
CA LYS A 224 10.98 16.28 -16.55
C LYS A 224 12.38 16.74 -16.19
N LEU A 225 13.38 15.85 -16.24
CA LEU A 225 14.79 16.22 -16.04
C LEU A 225 15.32 17.06 -17.21
N ASP A 226 15.01 16.69 -18.45
CA ASP A 226 15.40 17.45 -19.65
C ASP A 226 14.77 18.84 -19.65
N LYS A 227 13.49 18.93 -19.24
CA LYS A 227 12.81 20.21 -19.08
C LYS A 227 13.48 21.08 -18.01
N LEU A 228 13.81 20.51 -16.85
CA LEU A 228 14.51 21.21 -15.77
C LEU A 228 15.89 21.74 -16.19
N LEU A 229 16.63 20.95 -16.97
CA LEU A 229 17.92 21.33 -17.54
C LEU A 229 17.79 22.41 -18.62
N SER A 230 16.73 22.36 -19.42
CA SER A 230 16.46 23.38 -20.45
C SER A 230 16.06 24.72 -19.82
N ASP A 231 15.25 24.67 -18.76
CA ASP A 231 14.77 25.86 -18.05
C ASP A 231 15.87 26.49 -17.16
N ASN A 232 16.81 25.68 -16.65
CA ASN A 232 17.93 26.13 -15.81
C ASN A 232 19.22 25.36 -16.14
N PRO A 233 19.96 25.73 -17.20
CA PRO A 233 21.14 24.99 -17.65
C PRO A 233 22.27 24.93 -16.61
N ASP A 234 22.34 25.92 -15.72
CA ASP A 234 23.35 26.01 -14.66
C ASP A 234 22.89 25.41 -13.31
N ILE A 235 21.79 24.65 -13.25
CA ILE A 235 21.20 24.19 -11.98
C ILE A 235 22.14 23.34 -11.11
N PHE A 236 23.19 22.76 -11.68
CA PHE A 236 24.20 21.98 -10.95
C PHE A 236 25.52 22.74 -10.70
N ARG A 237 25.61 24.02 -11.10
CA ARG A 237 26.80 24.86 -10.88
C ARG A 237 26.95 25.12 -9.38
N GLY A 238 28.09 24.72 -8.80
CA GLY A 238 28.35 24.78 -7.35
C GLY A 238 28.12 23.47 -6.59
N VAL A 239 27.33 22.53 -7.12
CA VAL A 239 27.30 21.12 -6.65
C VAL A 239 28.43 20.32 -7.30
N LEU A 240 28.86 20.73 -8.48
CA LEU A 240 29.98 20.15 -9.22
C LEU A 240 31.25 21.00 -9.03
N LYS A 241 32.32 20.43 -8.45
CA LYS A 241 33.63 21.11 -8.24
C LYS A 241 34.44 21.43 -9.50
N LYS A 242 33.86 21.30 -10.69
CA LYS A 242 34.47 21.69 -11.96
C LYS A 242 33.35 22.15 -12.88
N ASP A 243 33.53 23.32 -13.47
CA ASP A 243 32.62 23.91 -14.44
C ASP A 243 32.30 22.87 -15.52
N PHE A 244 31.00 22.59 -15.65
CA PHE A 244 30.43 21.82 -16.74
C PHE A 244 30.09 22.86 -17.80
N ASP A 245 30.89 22.94 -18.86
CA ASP A 245 30.44 23.58 -20.09
C ASP A 245 29.63 22.53 -20.86
N LEU A 246 28.35 22.85 -21.08
CA LEU A 246 27.41 22.11 -21.94
C LEU A 246 27.56 22.58 -23.40
#